data_AF-A0A820MQ84-F1
#
_entry.id   AF-A0A820MQ84-F1
#
_cell.length_a   1.000
_cell.length_b   1.000
_cell.length_c   1.000
_cell.angle_alpha   90.00
_cell.angle_beta   90.00
_cell.angle_gamma   90.00
#
_symmetry.space_group_name_H-M   'P 1'
#
loop_
_entity.id
_entity.type
_entity.pdbx_description
1 polymer ?
#
loop_
_entity_poly.entity_id
_entity_poly.type
_entity_poly.pdbx_seq_one_letter_code
_entity_poly.pdbx_strand_id
1 'polypeptide(L)'
;MANLPPWLMESRENVLKTKEWDTLTSNIYDAVDQHLAQSHVQYFTDLSDAEKSLVLERAARSLKGTTNETATPYDNLNKRVSDFLDKSVNNQKIKYK
;
A
#
# COMPACT_ATOMS: atom_id res chain seq x y z
N MET A 1 17.04 -11.82 -9.92
CA MET A 1 15.65 -11.49 -9.53
C MET A 1 14.89 -12.79 -9.45
N ALA A 2 14.19 -13.08 -8.35
CA ALA A 2 13.44 -14.32 -8.23
C ALA A 2 12.30 -14.34 -9.26
N ASN A 3 12.22 -15.38 -10.10
CA ASN A 3 11.10 -15.57 -11.01
C ASN A 3 9.87 -15.93 -10.18
N LEU A 4 9.00 -14.95 -9.95
CA LEU A 4 7.74 -15.17 -9.26
C LEU A 4 6.81 -16.03 -10.15
N PRO A 5 6.06 -16.98 -9.57
CA PRO A 5 5.06 -17.72 -10.32
C PRO A 5 4.07 -16.78 -11.02
N PRO A 6 3.64 -17.06 -12.27
CA PRO A 6 2.76 -16.17 -13.02
C PRO A 6 1.47 -15.80 -12.27
N TRP A 7 0.88 -16.76 -11.54
CA TRP A 7 -0.34 -16.53 -10.76
C TRP A 7 -0.14 -15.49 -9.65
N LEU A 8 1.06 -15.40 -9.08
CA LEU A 8 1.39 -14.45 -8.02
C LEU A 8 1.65 -13.06 -8.60
N MET A 9 2.24 -12.98 -9.80
CA MET A 9 2.38 -11.72 -10.53
C MET A 9 1.00 -11.16 -10.91
N GLU A 10 0.10 -12.02 -11.42
CA GLU A 10 -1.28 -11.63 -11.74
C GLU A 10 -2.05 -11.16 -10.51
N SER A 11 -1.93 -11.87 -9.37
CA SER A 11 -2.50 -11.42 -8.09
C SER A 11 -1.98 -10.04 -7.68
N ARG A 12 -0.67 -9.78 -7.83
CA ARG A 12 -0.09 -8.45 -7.55
C ARG A 12 -0.67 -7.38 -8.47
N GLU A 13 -0.73 -7.63 -9.78
CA GLU A 13 -1.29 -6.68 -10.74
C GLU A 13 -2.77 -6.37 -10.46
N ASN A 14 -3.53 -7.37 -10.03
CA ASN A 14 -4.93 -7.19 -9.65
C ASN A 14 -5.09 -6.34 -8.39
N VAL A 15 -4.19 -6.48 -7.39
CA VAL A 15 -4.14 -5.63 -6.20
C VAL A 15 -3.81 -4.18 -6.57
N LEU A 16 -2.83 -3.96 -7.47
CA LEU A 16 -2.43 -2.60 -7.89
C LEU A 16 -3.52 -1.84 -8.64
N LYS A 17 -4.57 -2.52 -9.12
CA LYS A 17 -5.72 -1.92 -9.81
C LYS A 17 -6.91 -1.66 -8.89
N THR A 18 -6.80 -1.93 -7.59
CA THR A 18 -7.94 -1.76 -6.68
C THR A 18 -8.00 -0.37 -6.06
N LYS A 19 -9.22 0.03 -5.71
CA LYS A 19 -9.48 1.29 -5.02
C LYS A 19 -8.80 1.34 -3.66
N GLU A 20 -8.62 0.20 -2.98
CA GLU A 20 -7.92 0.13 -1.70
C GLU A 20 -6.43 0.47 -1.86
N TRP A 21 -5.81 0.02 -2.95
CA TRP A 21 -4.43 0.40 -3.29
C TRP A 21 -4.33 1.90 -3.61
N ASP A 22 -5.23 2.41 -4.45
CA ASP A 22 -5.30 3.84 -4.77
C ASP A 22 -5.50 4.68 -3.50
N THR A 23 -6.44 4.30 -2.64
CA THR A 23 -6.72 4.98 -1.37
C THR A 23 -5.51 4.98 -0.45
N LEU A 24 -4.82 3.83 -0.32
CA LEU A 24 -3.64 3.74 0.53
C LEU A 24 -2.49 4.60 -0.01
N THR A 25 -2.25 4.58 -1.32
CA THR A 25 -1.17 5.38 -1.94
C THR A 25 -1.46 6.88 -1.93
N SER A 26 -2.71 7.29 -2.20
CA SER A 26 -3.12 8.70 -2.07
C SER A 26 -2.90 9.24 -0.67
N ASN A 27 -3.25 8.48 0.38
CA ASN A 27 -2.99 8.92 1.77
C ASN A 27 -1.49 9.14 2.05
N ILE A 28 -0.61 8.33 1.44
CA ILE A 28 0.84 8.51 1.56
C ILE A 28 1.27 9.78 0.83
N TYR A 29 0.80 10.00 -0.40
CA TYR A 29 1.13 11.20 -1.17
C TYR A 29 0.63 12.48 -0.49
N ASP A 30 -0.61 12.47 0.03
CA ASP A 30 -1.17 13.61 0.75
C ASP A 30 -0.32 13.97 1.98
N ALA A 31 0.17 12.97 2.72
CA ALA A 31 1.04 13.19 3.87
C ALA A 31 2.42 13.76 3.46
N VAL A 32 2.95 13.33 2.31
CA VAL A 32 4.19 13.88 1.74
C VAL A 32 3.97 15.34 1.33
N ASP A 33 2.92 15.62 0.57
CA ASP A 33 2.62 16.97 0.05
C ASP A 33 2.36 17.96 1.20
N GLN A 34 1.65 17.55 2.24
CA GLN A 34 1.46 18.36 3.44
C GLN A 34 2.79 18.71 4.12
N HIS A 35 3.74 17.77 4.21
CA HIS A 35 5.03 18.03 4.82
C HIS A 35 5.91 18.96 3.96
N LEU A 36 5.88 18.75 2.64
CA LEU A 36 6.59 19.60 1.68
C LEU A 36 6.08 21.05 1.76
N ALA A 37 4.76 21.23 1.80
CA ALA A 37 4.14 22.53 1.96
C ALA A 37 4.54 23.22 3.29
N GLN A 38 4.59 22.47 4.40
CA GLN A 38 4.98 23.01 5.72
C GLN A 38 6.47 23.37 5.78
N SER A 39 7.31 22.62 5.08
CA SER A 39 8.77 22.79 5.12
C SER A 39 9.28 23.76 4.04
N HIS A 40 8.38 24.31 3.22
CA HIS A 40 8.72 25.17 2.07
C HIS A 40 9.66 24.49 1.06
N VAL A 41 9.57 23.16 0.97
CA VAL A 41 10.38 22.34 0.06
C VAL A 41 9.50 21.91 -1.10
N GLN A 42 10.00 22.01 -2.33
CA GLN A 42 9.21 21.72 -3.52
C GLN A 42 9.23 20.24 -3.92
N TYR A 43 10.33 19.53 -3.69
CA TYR A 43 10.49 18.14 -4.10
C TYR A 43 10.89 17.24 -2.93
N PHE A 44 10.32 16.04 -2.87
CA PHE A 44 10.69 15.02 -1.88
C PHE A 44 12.18 14.65 -1.93
N THR A 45 12.83 14.79 -3.08
CA THR A 45 14.27 14.54 -3.25
C THR A 45 15.13 15.48 -2.44
N ASP A 46 14.65 16.70 -2.18
CA ASP A 46 15.38 17.78 -1.53
C ASP A 46 15.35 17.66 0.00
N LEU A 47 14.52 16.75 0.53
CA LEU A 47 14.53 16.38 1.94
C LEU A 47 15.79 15.57 2.28
N SER A 48 16.34 15.80 3.48
CA SER A 48 17.35 14.91 4.07
C SER A 48 16.78 13.51 4.30
N ASP A 49 17.65 12.51 4.44
CA ASP A 49 17.21 11.12 4.69
C ASP A 49 16.42 10.99 6.00
N ALA A 50 16.74 11.82 7.00
CA ALA A 50 16.00 11.89 8.25
C ALA A 50 14.57 12.43 8.05
N GLU A 51 14.41 13.49 7.24
CA GLU A 51 13.10 14.08 6.92
C GLU A 51 12.25 13.13 6.06
N LYS A 52 12.86 12.48 5.06
CA LYS A 52 12.19 11.43 4.26
C LYS A 52 11.64 10.32 5.14
N SER A 53 12.46 9.85 6.08
CA SER A 53 12.05 8.81 7.03
C SER A 53 10.92 9.29 7.94
N LEU A 54 11.00 10.52 8.45
CA LEU A 54 9.98 11.12 9.31
C LEU A 54 8.62 11.26 8.60
N VAL A 55 8.62 11.70 7.34
CA VAL A 55 7.41 11.83 6.51
C VAL A 55 6.76 10.47 6.29
N LEU A 56 7.55 9.48 5.87
CA LEU A 56 7.05 8.14 5.62
C LEU A 56 6.52 7.48 6.90
N GLU A 57 7.14 7.75 8.05
CA GLU A 57 6.65 7.26 9.34
C GLU A 57 5.31 7.92 9.71
N ARG A 58 5.15 9.23 9.49
CA ARG A 58 3.88 9.93 9.70
C ARG A 58 2.77 9.39 8.79
N ALA A 59 3.08 9.18 7.52
CA ALA A 59 2.17 8.54 6.56
C ALA A 59 1.81 7.12 7.02
N ALA A 60 2.78 6.32 7.46
CA ALA A 60 2.51 4.97 7.94
C ALA A 60 1.61 4.95 9.19
N ARG A 61 1.75 5.95 10.09
CA ARG A 61 0.88 6.07 11.26
C ARG A 61 -0.56 6.46 10.88
N SER A 62 -0.76 7.35 9.89
CA SER A 62 -2.11 7.72 9.45
C SER A 62 -2.87 6.54 8.84
N LEU A 63 -2.15 5.61 8.21
CA LEU A 63 -2.72 4.39 7.64
C LEU A 63 -3.15 3.34 8.67
N LYS A 64 -2.70 3.41 9.93
CA LYS A 64 -2.96 2.39 10.97
C LYS A 64 -4.15 2.71 11.88
N GLY A 65 -4.80 3.88 11.70
CA GLY A 65 -5.93 4.31 12.51
C GLY A 65 -5.58 4.53 13.98
N THR A 66 -6.40 5.30 14.70
CA THR A 66 -6.25 5.53 16.14
C THR A 66 -7.41 4.94 16.95
N THR A 67 -8.40 4.32 16.30
CA THR A 67 -9.61 3.84 16.95
C THR A 67 -10.03 2.48 16.39
N ASN A 68 -10.47 1.58 17.28
CA ASN A 68 -10.86 0.20 16.97
C ASN A 68 -12.24 0.09 16.27
N GLU A 69 -12.76 1.18 15.69
CA GLU A 69 -14.17 1.28 15.27
C GLU A 69 -14.36 1.36 13.74
N THR A 70 -13.30 1.63 12.96
CA THR A 70 -13.36 1.63 11.49
C THR A 70 -12.10 0.98 10.89
N ALA A 71 -12.31 0.10 9.90
CA ALA A 71 -11.21 -0.58 9.20
C ALA A 71 -10.33 0.45 8.47
N THR A 72 -9.02 0.37 8.70
CA THR A 72 -8.07 1.35 8.19
C THR A 72 -7.80 1.14 6.70
N PRO A 73 -7.25 2.13 5.97
CA PRO A 73 -6.83 1.93 4.58
C PRO A 73 -5.89 0.74 4.42
N TYR A 74 -5.01 0.49 5.40
CA TYR A 74 -4.14 -0.68 5.43
C TYR A 74 -4.92 -1.99 5.59
N ASP A 75 -5.87 -2.04 6.53
CA ASP A 75 -6.69 -3.25 6.75
C ASP A 75 -7.55 -3.58 5.53
N ASN A 76 -8.11 -2.57 4.89
CA ASN A 76 -8.90 -2.74 3.67
C ASN A 76 -8.06 -3.31 2.53
N LEU A 77 -6.85 -2.79 2.32
CA LEU A 77 -5.93 -3.34 1.34
C LEU A 77 -5.51 -4.78 1.69
N ASN A 78 -5.15 -5.04 2.95
CA ASN A 78 -4.76 -6.38 3.40
C ASN A 78 -5.86 -7.42 3.21
N LYS A 79 -7.10 -7.05 3.52
CA LYS A 79 -8.27 -7.90 3.26
C LYS A 79 -8.40 -8.20 1.77
N ARG A 80 -8.26 -7.18 0.92
CA ARG A 80 -8.35 -7.33 -0.54
C ARG A 80 -7.25 -8.22 -1.11
N VAL A 81 -6.01 -8.05 -0.64
CA VAL A 81 -4.87 -8.92 -0.98
C VAL A 81 -5.16 -10.36 -0.58
N SER A 82 -5.67 -10.57 0.63
CA SER A 82 -6.02 -11.92 1.14
C SER A 82 -7.07 -12.59 0.25
N ASP A 83 -8.14 -11.87 -0.09
CA ASP A 83 -9.19 -12.38 -0.99
C ASP A 83 -8.64 -12.81 -2.37
N PHE A 84 -7.71 -12.03 -2.93
CA PHE A 84 -7.07 -12.37 -4.21
C PHE A 84 -6.16 -13.57 -4.11
N LEU A 85 -5.36 -13.66 -3.05
CA LEU A 85 -4.45 -14.79 -2.86
C LEU A 85 -5.24 -16.07 -2.61
N ASP A 86 -6.29 -16.03 -1.79
CA ASP A 86 -7.15 -17.20 -1.53
C ASP A 86 -7.77 -17.73 -2.82
N LYS A 87 -8.33 -16.83 -3.65
CA LYS A 87 -8.89 -17.20 -4.96
C LYS A 87 -7.82 -17.79 -5.88
N SER A 88 -6.66 -17.14 -6.01
CA SER A 88 -5.60 -17.60 -6.89
C SER A 88 -5.02 -18.94 -6.46
N VAL A 89 -4.76 -19.15 -5.17
CA VAL A 89 -4.27 -20.42 -4.62
C VAL A 89 -5.27 -21.54 -4.85
N ASN A 90 -6.57 -21.28 -4.62
CA ASN A 90 -7.61 -22.27 -4.89
C ASN A 90 -7.70 -22.64 -6.37
N ASN A 91 -7.59 -21.67 -7.27
CA ASN A 91 -7.55 -21.92 -8.71
C ASN A 91 -6.33 -22.76 -9.14
N GLN A 92 -5.16 -22.52 -8.55
CA GLN A 92 -3.99 -23.37 -8.79
C GLN A 92 -4.24 -24.80 -8.30
N LYS A 93 -4.77 -24.99 -7.09
CA LYS A 93 -5.08 -26.34 -6.57
C LYS A 93 -6.06 -27.13 -7.44
N ILE A 94 -7.02 -26.45 -8.08
CA ILE A 94 -7.96 -27.08 -9.02
C ILE A 94 -7.26 -27.45 -10.33
N LYS A 95 -6.35 -26.61 -10.83
CA LYS A 95 -5.65 -26.83 -12.11
C LYS A 95 -4.67 -28.01 -12.09
N TYR A 96 -4.18 -28.41 -10.91
CA TYR A 96 -3.26 -29.55 -10.72
C TYR A 96 -3.94 -30.79 -10.11
N LYS A 97 -5.27 -30.84 -10.10
CA LYS A 97 -6.05 -32.06 -9.85
C LYS A 97 -6.49 -32.67 -11.18
#